data_AF-A0A2Z2MD60-F1
#
_entry.id   AF-A0A2Z2MD60-F1
#
_cell.length_a   1.000
_cell.length_b   1.000
_cell.length_c   1.000
_cell.angle_alpha   90.00
_cell.angle_beta   90.00
_cell.angle_gamma   90.00
#
_symmetry.space_group_name_H-M   'P 1'
#
loop_
_entity.id
_entity.type
_entity.pdbx_description
1 polymer ?
#
loop_
_entity_poly.entity_id
_entity_poly.type
_entity_poly.pdbx_seq_one_letter_code
_entity_poly.pdbx_strand_id
1 'polypeptide(L)'
;MDSPVYLLYIPLKSEIEIETVTEDDIQREELTGEEAEEFLEFLEKEIFPLARKNYEEGDFTKRSLILRVRNVLKNNDPTQLETLLLDFLENGTATSMRAEGKYVIAVLYENKLYLIHSKIKERSVGREEETHSFKVYERFLDKDNLYRFIVFILEDNTLKARMYLKHDSNKTFLEWLGIPPKRRPLPENLTVKFVGTFGNYRLSIELDIDTVLKLEERMEGGRAITEDICIDLNRGKLKVGELSLNIDYGIFPAFKKKVPRDKLGELFYYAKQLRSDWDYQIAYLEELPNKLREMIKQPDLQSVLSSIQGNPPYEERIDGLYNKETGKLVLPKDGGDIVLVYFSKNHEKFIELSPDFLNILAERILENSTLKMMVLNRDINPDKPIKIDNVYLYNRLPPEFEELFKELPKADGDENEWKELSPTYRTLLKLSILNFIGSFSEQYYVFQKVLEYIQKTKQIADVDMIPEIEDVMEFKGRDVLYNEKGKPKDSEEIVDYLFSDILKKISGTNFKFYAIGINKNTRKIEPIEEGYFWDDIIRDGIYEPLHEKLKSNGLSISKPVKLPVRGGFILLFSVRVENPSLLQQQISSGLKALEGMAEGR
;
A
#
# COMPACT_ATOMS: atom_id res chain seq x y z
N MET A 1 10.14 -13.61 -49.36
CA MET A 1 11.42 -12.97 -49.04
C MET A 1 11.21 -12.57 -47.60
N ASP A 2 11.76 -13.35 -46.70
CA ASP A 2 11.48 -13.19 -45.28
C ASP A 2 12.33 -12.02 -44.81
N SER A 3 11.67 -10.90 -44.55
CA SER A 3 12.35 -9.69 -44.10
C SER A 3 13.00 -9.99 -42.75
N PRO A 4 14.32 -9.77 -42.58
CA PRO A 4 14.97 -10.02 -41.30
C PRO A 4 14.39 -9.12 -40.20
N VAL A 5 14.33 -9.64 -38.98
CA VAL A 5 14.02 -8.86 -37.78
C VAL A 5 15.34 -8.44 -37.15
N TYR A 6 15.58 -7.13 -37.05
CA TYR A 6 16.74 -6.59 -36.36
C TYR A 6 16.38 -6.27 -34.91
N LEU A 7 17.04 -6.94 -33.97
CA LEU A 7 16.90 -6.74 -32.54
C LEU A 7 18.19 -6.12 -32.00
N LEU A 8 18.05 -4.96 -31.37
CA LEU A 8 19.15 -4.29 -30.67
C LEU A 8 18.76 -4.08 -29.20
N TYR A 9 19.66 -4.38 -28.26
CA TYR A 9 19.40 -4.11 -26.86
C TYR A 9 20.63 -3.73 -26.06
N ILE A 10 20.41 -2.94 -25.01
CA ILE A 10 21.45 -2.50 -24.07
C ILE A 10 21.04 -2.94 -22.66
N PRO A 11 21.78 -3.86 -22.01
CA PRO A 11 21.60 -4.18 -20.60
C PRO A 11 22.18 -3.05 -19.73
N LEU A 12 21.36 -2.45 -18.87
CA LEU A 12 21.78 -1.34 -18.00
C LEU A 12 22.37 -1.87 -16.69
N LYS A 13 23.66 -1.60 -16.47
CA LYS A 13 24.47 -2.18 -15.37
C LYS A 13 24.54 -1.31 -14.10
N SER A 14 24.49 0.03 -14.16
CA SER A 14 24.35 0.90 -12.97
C SER A 14 23.99 2.36 -13.31
N GLU A 15 23.51 3.15 -12.34
CA GLU A 15 23.22 4.59 -12.49
C GLU A 15 24.47 5.45 -12.80
N ILE A 16 25.69 4.93 -12.57
CA ILE A 16 26.96 5.68 -12.64
C ILE A 16 27.62 5.56 -14.03
N GLU A 17 27.22 4.62 -14.89
CA GLU A 17 27.88 4.32 -16.18
C GLU A 17 27.21 4.90 -17.43
N ILE A 18 26.18 5.74 -17.31
CA ILE A 18 25.49 6.28 -18.50
C ILE A 18 26.38 7.27 -19.27
N GLU A 19 27.36 7.90 -18.62
CA GLU A 19 28.33 8.76 -19.32
C GLU A 19 29.31 7.97 -20.22
N THR A 20 29.25 6.63 -20.22
CA THR A 20 30.22 5.75 -20.89
C THR A 20 29.62 4.64 -21.76
N VAL A 21 28.30 4.59 -22.00
CA VAL A 21 27.73 3.57 -22.91
C VAL A 21 28.23 3.83 -24.33
N THR A 22 28.98 2.90 -24.90
CA THR A 22 29.52 3.00 -26.27
C THR A 22 28.78 2.08 -27.23
N GLU A 23 29.06 2.21 -28.54
CA GLU A 23 28.52 1.32 -29.58
C GLU A 23 28.84 -0.17 -29.33
N ASP A 24 29.88 -0.47 -28.54
CA ASP A 24 30.32 -1.81 -28.17
C ASP A 24 29.39 -2.48 -27.14
N ASP A 25 28.63 -1.70 -26.36
CA ASP A 25 27.72 -2.22 -25.35
C ASP A 25 26.39 -2.71 -25.96
N ILE A 26 26.10 -2.34 -27.21
CA ILE A 26 24.87 -2.71 -27.92
C ILE A 26 24.95 -4.18 -28.35
N GLN A 27 24.05 -5.00 -27.82
CA GLN A 27 23.85 -6.36 -28.30
C GLN A 27 23.02 -6.35 -29.57
N ARG A 28 23.43 -7.14 -30.57
CA ARG A 28 22.86 -7.15 -31.93
C ARG A 28 22.45 -8.56 -32.31
N GLU A 29 21.20 -8.74 -32.68
CA GLU A 29 20.66 -10.01 -33.14
C GLU A 29 19.87 -9.77 -34.44
N GLU A 30 20.08 -10.64 -35.43
CA GLU A 30 19.32 -10.66 -36.69
C GLU A 30 18.60 -12.01 -36.76
N LEU A 31 17.27 -11.98 -36.67
CA LEU A 31 16.43 -13.17 -36.74
C LEU A 31 15.88 -13.34 -38.16
N THR A 32 15.82 -14.57 -38.65
CA THR A 32 15.28 -14.92 -39.98
C THR A 32 14.48 -16.21 -39.92
N GLY A 33 13.63 -16.45 -40.92
CA GLY A 33 12.83 -17.69 -41.00
C GLY A 33 11.85 -17.85 -39.82
N GLU A 34 11.72 -19.08 -39.33
CA GLU A 34 10.76 -19.47 -38.28
C GLU A 34 10.97 -18.71 -36.96
N GLU A 35 12.22 -18.47 -36.55
CA GLU A 35 12.54 -17.70 -35.32
C GLU A 35 12.04 -16.25 -35.41
N ALA A 36 12.13 -15.64 -36.58
CA ALA A 36 11.59 -14.30 -36.82
C ALA A 36 10.07 -14.32 -36.78
N GLU A 37 9.43 -15.32 -37.40
CA GLU A 37 7.98 -15.46 -37.40
C GLU A 37 7.41 -15.64 -35.99
N GLU A 38 8.00 -16.52 -35.18
CA GLU A 38 7.59 -16.74 -33.78
C GLU A 38 7.75 -15.49 -32.93
N PHE A 39 8.88 -14.78 -33.07
CA PHE A 39 9.14 -13.57 -32.31
C PHE A 39 8.17 -12.44 -32.68
N LEU A 40 7.83 -12.31 -33.97
CA LEU A 40 6.84 -11.34 -34.44
C LEU A 40 5.44 -11.69 -33.98
N GLU A 41 5.07 -12.98 -34.03
CA GLU A 41 3.80 -13.45 -33.52
C GLU A 41 3.65 -13.13 -32.03
N PHE A 42 4.71 -13.32 -31.24
CA PHE A 42 4.73 -12.89 -29.84
C PHE A 42 4.54 -11.38 -29.69
N LEU A 43 5.27 -10.55 -30.43
CA LEU A 43 5.11 -9.09 -30.37
C LEU A 43 3.68 -8.67 -30.73
N GLU A 44 3.08 -9.24 -31.77
CA GLU A 44 1.73 -8.89 -32.22
C GLU A 44 0.63 -9.42 -31.29
N LYS A 45 0.83 -10.57 -30.64
CA LYS A 45 -0.17 -11.17 -29.72
C LYS A 45 -0.07 -10.67 -28.29
N GLU A 46 1.13 -10.49 -27.78
CA GLU A 46 1.35 -10.22 -26.35
C GLU A 46 1.68 -8.76 -26.07
N ILE A 47 2.41 -8.09 -26.97
CA ILE A 47 2.94 -6.73 -26.71
C ILE A 47 2.08 -5.67 -27.37
N PHE A 48 1.87 -5.75 -28.68
CA PHE A 48 1.14 -4.75 -29.47
C PHE A 48 -0.27 -4.45 -28.93
N PRO A 49 -1.06 -5.44 -28.44
CA PRO A 49 -2.39 -5.17 -27.87
C PRO A 49 -2.37 -4.37 -26.57
N LEU A 50 -1.21 -4.25 -25.91
CA LEU A 50 -1.04 -3.39 -24.74
C LEU A 50 -0.96 -1.90 -25.12
N ALA A 51 -0.76 -1.56 -26.40
CA ALA A 51 -0.68 -0.18 -26.84
C ALA A 51 -2.06 0.50 -26.81
N ARG A 52 -2.28 1.38 -25.84
CA ARG A 52 -3.58 2.03 -25.58
C ARG A 52 -3.75 3.40 -26.22
N LYS A 53 -2.67 4.02 -26.70
CA LYS A 53 -2.71 5.41 -27.22
C LYS A 53 -2.21 5.47 -28.65
N ASN A 54 -2.91 6.22 -29.49
CA ASN A 54 -2.61 6.41 -30.91
C ASN A 54 -2.18 7.85 -31.18
N TYR A 55 -1.17 8.01 -32.05
CA TYR A 55 -0.66 9.29 -32.51
C TYR A 55 -0.40 9.24 -34.01
N GLU A 56 -0.64 10.37 -34.66
CA GLU A 56 -0.28 10.60 -36.05
C GLU A 56 1.00 11.44 -36.13
N GLU A 57 1.67 11.41 -37.28
CA GLU A 57 2.83 12.25 -37.55
C GLU A 57 2.63 13.75 -37.24
N GLY A 58 1.40 14.26 -37.43
CA GLY A 58 1.04 15.63 -37.11
C GLY A 58 1.12 15.98 -35.62
N ASP A 59 1.10 14.97 -34.74
CA ASP A 59 1.09 15.15 -33.29
C ASP A 59 2.47 15.44 -32.70
N PHE A 60 3.53 15.11 -33.44
CA PHE A 60 4.91 15.27 -33.02
C PHE A 60 5.47 16.62 -33.49
N THR A 61 5.99 17.43 -32.56
CA THR A 61 6.62 18.72 -32.88
C THR A 61 8.10 18.59 -33.22
N LYS A 62 8.76 17.49 -32.81
CA LYS A 62 10.17 17.21 -33.13
C LYS A 62 10.28 16.54 -34.50
N ARG A 63 10.23 17.37 -35.56
CA ARG A 63 10.31 16.91 -36.95
C ARG A 63 11.58 16.13 -37.27
N SER A 64 12.71 16.47 -36.64
CA SER A 64 13.99 15.75 -36.83
C SER A 64 13.93 14.30 -36.38
N LEU A 65 13.29 14.00 -35.25
CA LEU A 65 13.09 12.64 -34.76
C LEU A 65 12.22 11.83 -35.73
N ILE A 66 11.13 12.42 -36.21
CA ILE A 66 10.22 11.77 -37.15
C ILE A 66 10.91 11.47 -38.49
N LEU A 67 11.72 12.41 -39.00
CA LEU A 67 12.54 12.17 -40.18
C LEU A 67 13.51 11.01 -39.97
N ARG A 68 14.15 10.92 -38.79
CA ARG A 68 15.04 9.81 -38.45
C ARG A 68 14.30 8.47 -38.40
N VAL A 69 13.17 8.39 -37.70
CA VAL A 69 12.31 7.20 -37.64
C VAL A 69 11.87 6.76 -39.03
N ARG A 70 11.43 7.70 -39.88
CA ARG A 70 11.06 7.40 -41.27
C ARG A 70 12.24 6.87 -42.08
N ASN A 71 13.44 7.43 -41.88
CA ASN A 71 14.63 6.99 -42.58
C ASN A 71 15.00 5.55 -42.19
N VAL A 72 14.94 5.24 -40.89
CA VAL A 72 15.13 3.87 -40.35
C VAL A 72 14.14 2.90 -40.99
N LEU A 73 12.84 3.22 -40.96
CA LEU A 73 11.77 2.37 -41.52
C LEU A 73 11.84 2.18 -43.04
N LYS A 74 12.35 3.17 -43.79
CA LYS A 74 12.41 3.10 -45.26
C LYS A 74 13.65 2.39 -45.78
N ASN A 75 14.78 2.58 -45.10
CA ASN A 75 16.07 2.11 -45.58
C ASN A 75 16.56 0.87 -44.84
N ASN A 76 15.87 0.46 -43.76
CA ASN A 76 16.28 -0.61 -42.85
C ASN A 76 17.74 -0.47 -42.41
N ASP A 77 18.17 0.76 -42.09
CA ASP A 77 19.54 1.12 -41.77
C ASP A 77 19.84 0.80 -40.28
N PRO A 78 20.65 -0.23 -39.98
CA PRO A 78 20.94 -0.65 -38.60
C PRO A 78 21.73 0.41 -37.83
N THR A 79 22.60 1.18 -38.49
CA THR A 79 23.38 2.25 -37.85
C THR A 79 22.49 3.40 -37.40
N GLN A 80 21.48 3.75 -38.21
CA GLN A 80 20.46 4.73 -37.81
C GLN A 80 19.56 4.21 -36.69
N LEU A 81 19.28 2.90 -36.67
CA LEU A 81 18.54 2.24 -35.60
C LEU A 81 19.32 2.27 -34.26
N GLU A 82 20.61 2.00 -34.29
CA GLU A 82 21.51 2.11 -33.13
C GLU A 82 21.55 3.53 -32.57
N THR A 83 21.76 4.52 -33.47
CA THR A 83 21.75 5.94 -33.10
C THR A 83 20.42 6.34 -32.44
N LEU A 84 19.30 5.80 -32.94
CA LEU A 84 17.98 6.05 -32.38
C LEU A 84 17.78 5.36 -31.03
N LEU A 85 18.31 4.15 -30.84
CA LEU A 85 18.28 3.42 -29.57
C LEU A 85 19.07 4.15 -28.47
N LEU A 86 20.27 4.66 -28.80
CA LEU A 86 21.08 5.48 -27.89
C LEU A 86 20.37 6.79 -27.54
N ASP A 87 19.82 7.50 -28.54
CA ASP A 87 19.04 8.71 -28.28
C ASP A 87 17.79 8.42 -27.41
N PHE A 88 17.14 7.28 -27.61
CA PHE A 88 16.03 6.84 -26.78
C PHE A 88 16.48 6.55 -25.34
N LEU A 89 17.63 5.92 -25.12
CA LEU A 89 18.22 5.71 -23.79
C LEU A 89 18.54 7.06 -23.12
N GLU A 90 19.30 7.93 -23.79
CA GLU A 90 19.82 9.18 -23.21
C GLU A 90 18.76 10.26 -23.02
N ASN A 91 17.80 10.36 -23.93
CA ASN A 91 16.84 11.47 -23.96
C ASN A 91 15.41 11.00 -23.75
N GLY A 92 15.09 9.76 -24.08
CA GLY A 92 13.75 9.17 -23.94
C GLY A 92 13.48 8.51 -22.58
N THR A 93 14.50 8.24 -21.77
CA THR A 93 14.35 7.67 -20.42
C THR A 93 14.66 8.66 -19.31
N ALA A 94 14.01 8.53 -18.15
CA ALA A 94 14.32 9.32 -16.94
C ALA A 94 15.46 8.66 -16.14
N THR A 95 16.16 9.42 -15.27
CA THR A 95 17.33 8.94 -14.50
C THR A 95 17.04 7.65 -13.72
N SER A 96 15.92 7.58 -12.97
CA SER A 96 15.51 6.37 -12.24
C SER A 96 15.20 5.17 -13.14
N MET A 97 15.02 5.38 -14.44
CA MET A 97 14.73 4.36 -15.43
C MET A 97 16.00 3.79 -16.08
N ARG A 98 17.17 4.23 -15.61
CA ARG A 98 18.50 3.75 -16.03
C ARG A 98 19.25 2.99 -14.93
N ALA A 99 18.53 2.62 -13.86
CA ALA A 99 19.05 1.77 -12.80
C ALA A 99 19.34 0.35 -13.28
N GLU A 100 20.22 -0.35 -12.54
CA GLU A 100 20.63 -1.73 -12.78
C GLU A 100 19.45 -2.68 -12.99
N GLY A 101 19.59 -3.63 -13.93
CA GLY A 101 18.58 -4.64 -14.23
C GLY A 101 17.45 -4.12 -15.13
N LYS A 102 17.72 -3.12 -15.98
CA LYS A 102 16.76 -2.58 -16.96
C LYS A 102 17.34 -2.66 -18.37
N TYR A 103 16.46 -2.64 -19.36
CA TYR A 103 16.81 -2.79 -20.78
C TYR A 103 16.14 -1.71 -21.61
N VAL A 104 16.87 -1.22 -22.61
CA VAL A 104 16.30 -0.49 -23.74
C VAL A 104 16.48 -1.36 -24.98
N ILE A 105 15.39 -1.56 -25.71
CA ILE A 105 15.33 -2.50 -26.83
C ILE A 105 14.75 -1.78 -28.05
N ALA A 106 15.36 -1.98 -29.21
CA ALA A 106 14.79 -1.61 -30.50
C ALA A 106 14.54 -2.87 -31.34
N VAL A 107 13.35 -2.99 -31.92
CA VAL A 107 13.01 -4.05 -32.88
C VAL A 107 12.56 -3.40 -34.18
N LEU A 108 13.26 -3.69 -35.27
CA LEU A 108 12.90 -3.24 -36.60
C LEU A 108 12.49 -4.45 -37.45
N TYR A 109 11.28 -4.37 -38.00
CA TYR A 109 10.76 -5.37 -38.92
C TYR A 109 9.82 -4.73 -39.92
N GLU A 110 10.10 -4.95 -41.21
CA GLU A 110 9.34 -4.38 -42.33
C GLU A 110 9.07 -2.87 -42.16
N ASN A 111 7.81 -2.49 -42.00
CA ASN A 111 7.38 -1.11 -41.82
C ASN A 111 7.08 -0.74 -40.36
N LYS A 112 7.53 -1.57 -39.40
CA LYS A 112 7.34 -1.40 -37.96
C LYS A 112 8.65 -1.23 -37.21
N LEU A 113 8.65 -0.30 -36.27
CA LEU A 113 9.75 -0.06 -35.34
C LEU A 113 9.22 -0.01 -33.92
N TYR A 114 9.66 -0.95 -33.09
CA TYR A 114 9.38 -0.95 -31.66
C TYR A 114 10.55 -0.36 -30.89
N LEU A 115 10.26 0.53 -29.94
CA LEU A 115 11.21 0.99 -28.93
C LEU A 115 10.62 0.68 -27.56
N ILE A 116 11.30 -0.18 -26.81
CA ILE A 116 10.80 -0.80 -25.59
C ILE A 116 11.73 -0.48 -24.43
N HIS A 117 11.14 -0.18 -23.27
CA HIS A 117 11.85 -0.09 -22.00
C HIS A 117 11.28 -1.10 -21.02
N SER A 118 12.16 -1.92 -20.43
CA SER A 118 11.77 -3.04 -19.57
C SER A 118 12.68 -3.21 -18.35
N LYS A 119 12.23 -3.96 -17.35
CA LYS A 119 13.00 -4.41 -16.18
C LYS A 119 13.18 -5.92 -16.14
N ILE A 120 14.24 -6.37 -15.50
CA ILE A 120 14.33 -7.71 -14.92
C ILE A 120 13.54 -7.72 -13.61
N LYS A 121 12.65 -8.70 -13.49
CA LYS A 121 12.20 -9.17 -12.17
C LYS A 121 12.64 -10.59 -11.86
N GLU A 122 12.81 -11.46 -12.87
CA GLU A 122 13.02 -12.89 -12.64
C GLU A 122 13.99 -13.49 -13.68
N ARG A 123 14.98 -14.24 -13.17
CA ARG A 123 15.76 -15.22 -13.93
C ARG A 123 14.98 -16.53 -13.91
N SER A 124 14.47 -16.98 -15.05
CA SER A 124 13.74 -18.26 -15.12
C SER A 124 14.70 -19.37 -15.49
N VAL A 125 14.70 -20.49 -14.76
CA VAL A 125 15.49 -21.67 -15.13
C VAL A 125 14.60 -22.58 -15.99
N GLY A 126 14.92 -22.72 -17.26
CA GLY A 126 14.27 -23.69 -18.15
C GLY A 126 15.26 -24.81 -18.49
N ARG A 127 14.72 -26.00 -18.75
CA ARG A 127 15.52 -27.15 -19.16
C ARG A 127 15.59 -27.14 -20.68
N GLU A 128 16.79 -27.04 -21.23
CA GLU A 128 17.01 -27.11 -22.68
C GLU A 128 16.83 -28.58 -23.10
N GLU A 129 15.80 -28.89 -23.90
CA GLU A 129 15.38 -30.27 -24.18
C GLU A 129 16.46 -31.10 -24.87
N GLU A 130 17.29 -30.47 -25.69
CA GLU A 130 18.36 -31.15 -26.44
C GLU A 130 19.58 -31.48 -25.57
N THR A 131 20.00 -30.55 -24.70
CA THR A 131 21.25 -30.69 -23.93
C THR A 131 21.03 -31.20 -22.51
N HIS A 132 19.78 -31.24 -22.05
CA HIS A 132 19.38 -31.54 -20.67
C HIS A 132 20.05 -30.62 -19.63
N SER A 133 20.60 -29.48 -20.06
CA SER A 133 21.20 -28.47 -19.20
C SER A 133 20.14 -27.49 -18.70
N PHE A 134 20.35 -26.97 -17.48
CA PHE A 134 19.52 -25.90 -16.94
C PHE A 134 20.06 -24.57 -17.46
N LYS A 135 19.28 -23.88 -18.30
CA LYS A 135 19.61 -22.58 -18.85
C LYS A 135 18.77 -21.51 -18.17
N VAL A 136 19.41 -20.40 -17.80
CA VAL A 136 18.72 -19.23 -17.27
C VAL A 136 18.21 -18.41 -18.45
N TYR A 137 16.89 -18.26 -18.57
CA TYR A 137 16.23 -17.40 -19.55
C TYR A 137 15.89 -16.04 -18.93
N GLU A 138 16.16 -14.98 -19.67
CA GLU A 138 15.82 -13.61 -19.27
C GLU A 138 14.41 -13.26 -19.80
N ARG A 139 13.41 -13.16 -18.91
CA ARG A 139 11.99 -12.90 -19.26
C ARG A 139 11.66 -11.42 -19.47
N PHE A 140 12.50 -10.66 -20.17
CA PHE A 140 12.41 -9.20 -20.15
C PHE A 140 11.28 -8.62 -21.03
N LEU A 141 10.62 -9.37 -21.92
CA LEU A 141 9.48 -8.85 -22.70
C LEU A 141 8.10 -9.15 -22.10
N ASP A 142 8.03 -9.83 -20.94
CA ASP A 142 6.77 -10.09 -20.27
C ASP A 142 6.03 -8.78 -19.89
N LYS A 143 4.71 -8.79 -19.99
CA LYS A 143 3.83 -7.65 -19.66
C LYS A 143 4.14 -7.00 -18.30
N ASP A 144 4.51 -7.80 -17.31
CA ASP A 144 4.81 -7.30 -15.96
C ASP A 144 6.16 -6.57 -15.86
N ASN A 145 7.04 -6.84 -16.82
CA ASN A 145 8.38 -6.30 -16.94
C ASN A 145 8.43 -5.05 -17.83
N LEU A 146 7.51 -4.91 -18.78
CA LEU A 146 7.40 -3.69 -19.60
C LEU A 146 7.07 -2.45 -18.77
N TYR A 147 7.92 -1.41 -18.86
CA TYR A 147 7.64 -0.09 -18.31
C TYR A 147 6.90 0.79 -19.31
N ARG A 148 7.34 0.77 -20.57
CA ARG A 148 6.73 1.48 -21.68
C ARG A 148 7.24 0.95 -23.01
N PHE A 149 6.46 1.17 -24.05
CA PHE A 149 6.96 1.05 -25.41
C PHE A 149 6.21 1.98 -26.35
N ILE A 150 6.83 2.23 -27.50
CA ILE A 150 6.20 2.85 -28.66
C ILE A 150 6.48 1.98 -29.88
N VAL A 151 5.47 1.81 -30.71
CA VAL A 151 5.57 1.20 -32.02
C VAL A 151 5.24 2.24 -33.08
N PHE A 152 6.18 2.49 -33.97
CA PHE A 152 6.00 3.31 -35.16
C PHE A 152 5.64 2.41 -36.33
N ILE A 153 4.67 2.82 -37.13
CA ILE A 153 4.16 2.06 -38.28
C ILE A 153 4.11 2.99 -39.48
N LEU A 154 4.74 2.60 -40.58
CA LEU A 154 4.69 3.33 -41.84
C LEU A 154 3.69 2.65 -42.80
N GLU A 155 2.49 3.22 -42.91
CA GLU A 155 1.42 2.75 -43.81
C GLU A 155 1.16 3.82 -44.87
N ASP A 156 1.21 3.47 -46.16
CA ASP A 156 0.95 4.39 -47.28
C ASP A 156 1.73 5.71 -47.17
N ASN A 157 3.02 5.61 -46.81
CA ASN A 157 3.92 6.74 -46.55
C ASN A 157 3.50 7.66 -45.38
N THR A 158 2.47 7.28 -44.62
CA THR A 158 1.98 7.98 -43.42
C THR A 158 2.55 7.31 -42.19
N LEU A 159 3.20 8.09 -41.32
CA LEU A 159 3.74 7.56 -40.06
C LEU A 159 2.67 7.64 -38.97
N LYS A 160 2.35 6.49 -38.39
CA LYS A 160 1.51 6.35 -37.19
C LYS A 160 2.35 5.85 -36.03
N ALA A 161 1.93 6.13 -34.81
CA ALA A 161 2.55 5.56 -33.64
C ALA A 161 1.50 5.09 -32.64
N ARG A 162 1.75 3.96 -32.00
CA ARG A 162 0.97 3.47 -30.85
C ARG A 162 1.89 3.31 -29.65
N MET A 163 1.40 3.60 -28.45
CA MET A 163 2.22 3.54 -27.25
C MET A 163 1.50 2.93 -26.05
N TYR A 164 2.31 2.40 -25.14
CA TYR A 164 1.95 1.92 -23.82
C TYR A 164 2.83 2.59 -22.76
N LEU A 165 2.22 3.00 -21.63
CA LEU A 165 2.89 3.76 -20.57
C LEU A 165 2.40 3.31 -19.18
N LYS A 166 3.18 2.48 -18.48
CA LYS A 166 2.77 1.86 -17.20
C LYS A 166 2.78 2.80 -15.98
N HIS A 167 3.55 3.90 -15.99
CA HIS A 167 3.75 4.77 -14.82
C HIS A 167 3.64 6.26 -15.15
N ASP A 168 3.42 7.11 -14.15
CA ASP A 168 3.11 8.54 -14.30
C ASP A 168 4.32 9.42 -14.69
N SER A 169 5.54 8.88 -14.66
CA SER A 169 6.79 9.58 -14.99
C SER A 169 7.11 9.60 -16.50
N ASN A 170 6.13 9.99 -17.32
CA ASN A 170 6.22 9.99 -18.79
C ASN A 170 6.69 11.30 -19.41
N LYS A 171 6.96 12.31 -18.58
CA LYS A 171 7.28 13.67 -19.06
C LYS A 171 8.48 13.67 -20.01
N THR A 172 9.60 13.04 -19.61
CA THR A 172 10.82 12.98 -20.40
C THR A 172 10.62 12.23 -21.72
N PHE A 173 9.96 11.07 -21.69
CA PHE A 173 9.66 10.28 -22.89
C PHE A 173 8.77 11.02 -23.89
N LEU A 174 7.69 11.66 -23.42
CA LEU A 174 6.79 12.42 -24.28
C LEU A 174 7.44 13.70 -24.80
N GLU A 175 8.33 14.33 -24.02
CA GLU A 175 9.16 15.47 -24.47
C GLU A 175 10.21 15.05 -25.49
N TRP A 176 10.80 13.86 -25.34
CA TRP A 176 11.69 13.26 -26.32
C TRP A 176 10.99 13.04 -27.66
N LEU A 177 9.77 12.49 -27.64
CA LEU A 177 8.92 12.37 -28.83
C LEU A 177 8.50 13.73 -29.40
N GLY A 178 8.51 14.79 -28.59
CA GLY A 178 8.01 16.10 -28.99
C GLY A 178 6.49 16.16 -29.00
N ILE A 179 5.82 15.40 -28.13
CA ILE A 179 4.37 15.47 -27.96
C ILE A 179 4.02 16.70 -27.10
N PRO A 180 3.18 17.63 -27.59
CA PRO A 180 2.82 18.84 -26.86
C PRO A 180 2.21 18.53 -25.48
N PRO A 181 2.45 19.36 -24.45
CA PRO A 181 1.83 19.19 -23.12
C PRO A 181 0.31 19.01 -23.13
N LYS A 182 -0.38 19.64 -24.09
CA LYS A 182 -1.83 19.56 -24.28
C LYS A 182 -2.33 18.22 -24.84
N ARG A 183 -1.44 17.42 -25.43
CA ARG A 183 -1.72 16.11 -26.02
C ARG A 183 -1.08 14.96 -25.23
N ARG A 184 -0.51 15.26 -24.06
CA ARG A 184 -0.02 14.20 -23.18
C ARG A 184 -1.22 13.37 -22.74
N PRO A 185 -1.12 12.04 -22.80
CA PRO A 185 -2.16 11.18 -22.28
C PRO A 185 -2.30 11.45 -20.79
N LEU A 186 -3.53 11.39 -20.29
CA LEU A 186 -3.77 11.33 -18.86
C LEU A 186 -3.04 10.08 -18.31
N PRO A 187 -2.44 10.15 -17.12
CA PRO A 187 -1.79 9.00 -16.52
C PRO A 187 -2.75 7.81 -16.45
N GLU A 188 -2.28 6.58 -16.71
CA GLU A 188 -3.12 5.38 -16.60
C GLU A 188 -3.60 5.16 -15.16
N ASN A 189 -2.85 5.68 -14.18
CA ASN A 189 -3.20 5.67 -12.77
C ASN A 189 -3.96 6.94 -12.35
N LEU A 190 -4.43 7.75 -13.31
CA LEU A 190 -5.19 8.95 -12.98
C LEU A 190 -6.53 8.53 -12.37
N THR A 191 -6.68 8.81 -11.09
CA THR A 191 -7.96 8.70 -10.42
C THR A 191 -8.67 10.05 -10.40
N VAL A 192 -9.97 10.04 -10.68
CA VAL A 192 -10.86 11.19 -10.52
C VAL A 192 -11.51 11.08 -9.15
N LYS A 193 -11.22 12.06 -8.31
CA LYS A 193 -11.71 12.14 -6.94
C LYS A 193 -13.04 12.91 -6.87
N PHE A 194 -14.11 12.20 -6.61
CA PHE A 194 -15.41 12.77 -6.26
C PHE A 194 -15.48 12.97 -4.77
N VAL A 195 -15.66 14.22 -4.34
CA VAL A 195 -15.87 14.55 -2.93
C VAL A 195 -17.33 14.88 -2.73
N GLY A 196 -17.95 14.23 -1.76
CA GLY A 196 -19.35 14.44 -1.45
C GLY A 196 -19.66 14.18 0.00
N THR A 197 -20.89 14.47 0.38
CA THR A 197 -21.39 14.23 1.72
C THR A 197 -22.28 12.99 1.75
N PHE A 198 -22.08 12.14 2.75
CA PHE A 198 -23.03 11.10 3.12
C PHE A 198 -23.46 11.34 4.57
N GLY A 199 -24.67 11.86 4.76
CA GLY A 199 -25.08 12.41 6.04
C GLY A 199 -24.20 13.60 6.44
N ASN A 200 -23.48 13.49 7.57
CA ASN A 200 -22.56 14.52 8.06
C ASN A 200 -21.09 14.28 7.68
N TYR A 201 -20.78 13.18 7.00
CA TYR A 201 -19.42 12.81 6.65
C TYR A 201 -19.07 13.33 5.27
N ARG A 202 -17.87 13.91 5.13
CA ARG A 202 -17.29 14.25 3.83
C ARG A 202 -16.45 13.07 3.36
N LEU A 203 -16.92 12.41 2.33
CA LEU A 203 -16.29 11.24 1.74
C LEU A 203 -15.66 11.63 0.41
N SER A 204 -14.59 10.93 0.05
CA SER A 204 -14.00 11.03 -1.27
C SER A 204 -13.91 9.67 -1.92
N ILE A 205 -14.51 9.52 -3.08
CA ILE A 205 -14.44 8.33 -3.92
C ILE A 205 -13.51 8.63 -5.08
N GLU A 206 -12.52 7.79 -5.27
CA GLU A 206 -11.59 7.86 -6.40
C GLU A 206 -12.00 6.81 -7.42
N LEU A 207 -12.32 7.26 -8.63
CA LEU A 207 -12.62 6.39 -9.77
C LEU A 207 -11.43 6.40 -10.72
N ASP A 208 -11.01 5.24 -11.21
CA ASP A 208 -10.01 5.18 -12.27
C ASP A 208 -10.53 5.82 -13.57
N ILE A 209 -9.62 6.22 -14.44
CA ILE A 209 -9.95 6.91 -15.67
C ILE A 209 -10.82 6.08 -16.62
N ASP A 210 -10.67 4.75 -16.65
CA ASP A 210 -11.45 3.89 -17.54
C ASP A 210 -12.92 3.85 -17.09
N THR A 211 -13.16 3.76 -15.78
CA THR A 211 -14.50 3.87 -15.18
C THR A 211 -15.14 5.23 -15.45
N VAL A 212 -14.36 6.32 -15.37
CA VAL A 212 -14.86 7.68 -15.64
C VAL A 212 -15.24 7.84 -17.11
N LEU A 213 -14.40 7.34 -18.04
CA LEU A 213 -14.68 7.40 -19.47
C LEU A 213 -15.92 6.57 -19.83
N LYS A 214 -16.08 5.37 -19.24
CA LYS A 214 -17.31 4.56 -19.40
C LYS A 214 -18.56 5.30 -18.91
N LEU A 215 -18.46 6.06 -17.82
CA LEU A 215 -19.56 6.89 -17.32
C LEU A 215 -19.83 8.09 -18.23
N GLU A 216 -18.79 8.74 -18.77
CA GLU A 216 -18.92 9.86 -19.70
C GLU A 216 -19.60 9.43 -21.01
N GLU A 217 -19.18 8.31 -21.60
CA GLU A 217 -19.77 7.75 -22.81
C GLU A 217 -21.26 7.41 -22.64
N ARG A 218 -21.66 7.04 -21.41
CA ARG A 218 -23.03 6.66 -21.05
C ARG A 218 -23.84 7.80 -20.44
N MET A 219 -23.32 9.02 -20.47
CA MET A 219 -23.97 10.17 -19.88
C MET A 219 -25.15 10.62 -20.74
N GLU A 220 -26.37 10.35 -20.27
CA GLU A 220 -27.60 10.77 -20.94
C GLU A 220 -28.46 11.59 -19.97
N GLY A 221 -28.78 12.82 -20.38
CA GLY A 221 -29.59 13.73 -19.57
C GLY A 221 -29.00 14.02 -18.19
N GLY A 222 -27.67 14.02 -18.04
CA GLY A 222 -26.98 14.28 -16.76
C GLY A 222 -26.88 13.07 -15.83
N ARG A 223 -27.24 11.86 -16.28
CA ARG A 223 -27.09 10.63 -15.51
C ARG A 223 -26.34 9.58 -16.33
N ALA A 224 -25.43 8.85 -15.69
CA ALA A 224 -24.76 7.69 -16.27
C ALA A 224 -24.71 6.53 -15.30
N ILE A 225 -24.77 5.31 -15.82
CA ILE A 225 -24.68 4.07 -15.05
C ILE A 225 -23.70 3.12 -15.74
N THR A 226 -22.71 2.64 -14.99
CA THR A 226 -21.85 1.54 -15.41
C THR A 226 -21.64 0.60 -14.24
N GLU A 227 -21.90 -0.69 -14.43
CA GLU A 227 -21.75 -1.70 -13.39
C GLU A 227 -22.47 -1.27 -12.10
N ASP A 228 -21.77 -1.20 -10.98
CA ASP A 228 -22.32 -0.82 -9.68
C ASP A 228 -22.28 0.70 -9.43
N ILE A 229 -21.87 1.50 -10.43
CA ILE A 229 -21.62 2.93 -10.29
C ILE A 229 -22.68 3.72 -11.07
N CYS A 230 -23.36 4.63 -10.38
CA CYS A 230 -24.32 5.55 -10.98
C CYS A 230 -23.98 6.97 -10.58
N ILE A 231 -23.68 7.82 -11.56
CA ILE A 231 -23.55 9.26 -11.36
C ILE A 231 -24.82 9.96 -11.86
N ASP A 232 -25.43 10.78 -11.02
CA ASP A 232 -26.61 11.57 -11.32
C ASP A 232 -26.28 13.03 -11.02
N LEU A 233 -25.85 13.74 -12.05
CA LEU A 233 -25.43 15.13 -11.95
C LEU A 233 -26.61 16.08 -11.74
N ASN A 234 -27.84 15.68 -12.11
CA ASN A 234 -29.00 16.52 -11.83
C ASN A 234 -29.32 16.55 -10.34
N ARG A 235 -29.00 15.46 -9.64
CA ARG A 235 -29.23 15.32 -8.21
C ARG A 235 -27.97 15.55 -7.38
N GLY A 236 -26.83 15.81 -8.03
CA GLY A 236 -25.52 15.84 -7.39
C GLY A 236 -25.27 14.57 -6.61
N LYS A 237 -25.45 13.40 -7.21
CA LYS A 237 -25.27 12.12 -6.52
C LYS A 237 -24.29 11.20 -7.22
N LEU A 238 -23.43 10.56 -6.44
CA LEU A 238 -22.61 9.43 -6.88
C LEU A 238 -22.99 8.23 -6.06
N LYS A 239 -23.44 7.17 -6.73
CA LYS A 239 -23.68 5.86 -6.11
C LYS A 239 -22.61 4.87 -6.52
N VAL A 240 -22.12 4.09 -5.57
CA VAL A 240 -21.19 2.98 -5.78
C VAL A 240 -21.70 1.81 -4.93
N GLY A 241 -22.29 0.80 -5.57
CA GLY A 241 -23.07 -0.23 -4.89
C GLY A 241 -24.23 0.38 -4.10
N GLU A 242 -24.30 0.08 -2.80
CA GLU A 242 -25.32 0.63 -1.89
C GLU A 242 -24.97 2.03 -1.35
N LEU A 243 -23.71 2.48 -1.50
CA LEU A 243 -23.26 3.79 -1.04
C LEU A 243 -23.80 4.88 -1.96
N SER A 244 -24.33 5.98 -1.39
CA SER A 244 -24.86 7.12 -2.16
C SER A 244 -24.36 8.44 -1.61
N LEU A 245 -23.37 9.04 -2.25
CA LEU A 245 -22.87 10.38 -1.92
C LEU A 245 -23.74 11.47 -2.53
N ASN A 246 -23.89 12.58 -1.81
CA ASN A 246 -24.26 13.87 -2.39
C ASN A 246 -22.95 14.56 -2.81
N ILE A 247 -22.65 14.60 -4.09
CA ILE A 247 -21.49 15.29 -4.65
C ILE A 247 -21.67 16.79 -4.36
N ASP A 248 -20.72 17.36 -3.62
CA ASP A 248 -20.66 18.80 -3.47
C ASP A 248 -20.23 19.37 -4.82
N TYR A 249 -21.07 20.17 -5.47
CA TYR A 249 -20.68 20.89 -6.69
C TYR A 249 -19.62 21.93 -6.35
N GLY A 250 -18.38 21.48 -6.40
CA GLY A 250 -17.19 22.30 -6.25
C GLY A 250 -16.01 21.48 -6.75
N ILE A 251 -15.58 21.76 -7.99
CA ILE A 251 -14.27 21.31 -8.46
C ILE A 251 -13.23 22.06 -7.62
N PHE A 252 -12.82 21.47 -6.49
CA PHE A 252 -11.75 22.02 -5.68
C PHE A 252 -10.41 21.41 -6.11
N PRO A 253 -9.38 22.25 -6.28
CA PRO A 253 -8.21 21.93 -7.08
C PRO A 253 -7.21 21.11 -6.27
N ALA A 254 -7.09 19.82 -6.56
CA ALA A 254 -5.84 19.10 -6.34
C ALA A 254 -4.81 19.32 -7.47
N PHE A 255 -5.04 20.32 -8.35
CA PHE A 255 -4.16 20.64 -9.46
C PHE A 255 -3.60 22.06 -9.37
N LYS A 256 -2.34 22.19 -8.94
CA LYS A 256 -1.48 23.30 -9.41
C LYS A 256 -1.07 23.03 -10.85
N LYS A 257 -1.97 23.26 -11.80
CA LYS A 257 -1.62 23.55 -13.19
C LYS A 257 -2.73 24.38 -13.83
N LYS A 258 -2.39 25.58 -14.29
CA LYS A 258 -3.30 26.52 -14.97
C LYS A 258 -4.08 25.81 -16.07
N VAL A 259 -5.41 25.76 -15.92
CA VAL A 259 -6.33 25.46 -17.03
C VAL A 259 -6.37 26.70 -17.93
N PRO A 260 -6.16 26.57 -19.25
CA PRO A 260 -6.15 27.70 -20.16
C PRO A 260 -7.55 28.36 -20.27
N ARG A 261 -7.53 29.68 -20.44
CA ARG A 261 -8.68 30.60 -20.28
C ARG A 261 -9.84 30.33 -21.25
N ASP A 262 -9.57 29.63 -22.34
CA ASP A 262 -10.47 29.27 -23.42
C ASP A 262 -11.44 28.13 -23.06
N LYS A 263 -11.20 27.38 -21.98
CA LYS A 263 -12.12 26.34 -21.47
C LYS A 263 -12.99 26.76 -20.27
N LEU A 264 -12.85 28.00 -19.78
CA LEU A 264 -13.64 28.52 -18.66
C LEU A 264 -15.07 28.94 -19.06
N GLY A 265 -15.31 29.28 -20.33
CA GLY A 265 -16.59 29.84 -20.80
C GLY A 265 -17.76 28.86 -20.76
N GLU A 266 -17.54 27.58 -21.02
CA GLU A 266 -18.60 26.56 -21.08
C GLU A 266 -19.07 26.11 -19.68
N LEU A 267 -18.20 26.18 -18.67
CA LEU A 267 -18.52 25.86 -17.26
C LEU A 267 -19.36 26.96 -16.58
N PHE A 268 -19.19 28.23 -16.97
CA PHE A 268 -19.95 29.35 -16.39
C PHE A 268 -21.39 29.44 -16.93
N TYR A 269 -21.66 28.91 -18.12
CA TYR A 269 -23.00 28.91 -18.70
C TYR A 269 -23.95 27.96 -17.94
N TYR A 270 -23.47 26.77 -17.55
CA TYR A 270 -24.25 25.80 -16.77
C TYR A 270 -24.44 26.19 -15.30
N ALA A 271 -23.46 26.86 -14.68
CA ALA A 271 -23.58 27.34 -13.30
C ALA A 271 -24.64 28.47 -13.15
N LYS A 272 -24.92 29.22 -14.21
CA LYS A 272 -25.92 30.29 -14.22
C LYS A 272 -27.36 29.77 -14.35
N GLN A 273 -27.53 28.58 -14.93
CA GLN A 273 -28.82 27.92 -15.12
C GLN A 273 -29.29 27.19 -13.84
N LEU A 274 -28.36 26.66 -13.03
CA LEU A 274 -28.66 26.03 -11.73
C LEU A 274 -29.15 27.01 -10.64
N ARG A 275 -28.92 28.32 -10.81
CA ARG A 275 -29.35 29.33 -9.84
C ARG A 275 -30.84 29.67 -9.94
N SER A 276 -31.47 29.50 -11.11
CA SER A 276 -32.92 29.76 -11.25
C SER A 276 -33.79 28.69 -10.62
N ASP A 277 -33.29 27.46 -10.50
CA ASP A 277 -34.04 26.34 -9.89
C ASP A 277 -33.96 26.36 -8.36
N TRP A 278 -32.91 26.98 -7.79
CA TRP A 278 -32.76 27.19 -6.35
C TRP A 278 -33.77 28.23 -5.82
N ASP A 279 -34.04 29.29 -6.60
CA ASP A 279 -35.03 30.31 -6.24
C ASP A 279 -36.47 29.76 -6.27
N TYR A 280 -36.75 28.72 -7.08
CA TYR A 280 -38.04 28.02 -7.10
C TYR A 280 -38.25 27.11 -5.87
N GLN A 281 -37.19 26.46 -5.38
CA GLN A 281 -37.28 25.57 -4.20
C GLN A 281 -37.41 26.34 -2.89
N ILE A 282 -36.84 27.54 -2.79
CA ILE A 282 -37.03 28.42 -1.61
C ILE A 282 -38.49 28.87 -1.51
N ALA A 283 -39.13 29.23 -2.63
CA ALA A 283 -40.56 29.59 -2.66
C ALA A 283 -41.48 28.42 -2.22
N TYR A 284 -41.11 27.18 -2.54
CA TYR A 284 -41.85 25.97 -2.12
C TYR A 284 -41.70 25.66 -0.62
N LEU A 285 -40.55 25.96 -0.03
CA LEU A 285 -40.28 25.74 1.40
C LEU A 285 -40.96 26.79 2.30
N GLU A 286 -41.19 28.01 1.80
CA GLU A 286 -41.91 29.06 2.51
C GLU A 286 -43.43 28.76 2.64
N GLU A 287 -44.01 27.89 1.80
CA GLU A 287 -45.42 27.48 1.87
C GLU A 287 -45.69 26.26 2.79
N LEU A 288 -44.64 25.51 3.18
CA LEU A 288 -44.72 24.28 3.98
C LEU A 288 -45.40 24.44 5.38
N PRO A 289 -45.23 25.56 6.12
CA PRO A 289 -45.85 25.75 7.42
C PRO A 289 -47.38 25.78 7.39
N ASN A 290 -47.99 26.16 6.26
CA ASN A 290 -49.44 26.21 6.10
C ASN A 290 -50.04 24.81 5.87
N LYS A 291 -49.34 23.93 5.15
CA LYS A 291 -49.78 22.53 4.90
C LYS A 291 -49.68 21.64 6.14
N LEU A 292 -48.66 21.85 6.98
CA LEU A 292 -48.47 21.09 8.23
C LEU A 292 -49.56 21.38 9.28
N ARG A 293 -50.10 22.60 9.31
CA ARG A 293 -51.22 22.97 10.20
C ARG A 293 -52.54 22.29 9.84
N GLU A 294 -52.72 21.86 8.59
CA GLU A 294 -53.89 21.09 8.18
C GLU A 294 -53.80 19.60 8.55
N MET A 295 -52.58 19.04 8.59
CA MET A 295 -52.36 17.60 8.87
C MET A 295 -52.44 17.22 10.36
N ILE A 296 -52.19 18.15 11.29
CA ILE A 296 -52.22 17.91 12.75
C ILE A 296 -53.65 17.69 13.30
N LYS A 297 -54.69 17.76 12.46
CA LYS A 297 -56.09 17.61 12.87
C LYS A 297 -56.61 16.16 12.96
N GLN A 298 -55.78 15.13 12.79
CA GLN A 298 -56.26 13.73 12.84
C GLN A 298 -55.89 13.00 14.15
N PRO A 299 -56.79 12.19 14.75
CA PRO A 299 -56.81 12.01 16.21
C PRO A 299 -56.21 10.72 16.79
N ASP A 300 -55.51 9.84 16.03
CA ASP A 300 -55.23 8.49 16.57
C ASP A 300 -53.80 7.96 16.36
N LEU A 301 -52.83 8.61 17.00
CA LEU A 301 -51.41 8.24 16.98
C LEU A 301 -51.02 7.17 18.02
N GLN A 302 -51.90 6.85 18.97
CA GLN A 302 -51.56 5.98 20.10
C GLN A 302 -51.54 4.49 19.75
N SER A 303 -52.32 4.05 18.76
CA SER A 303 -52.38 2.64 18.36
C SER A 303 -51.12 2.15 17.62
N VAL A 304 -50.36 3.07 17.02
CA VAL A 304 -49.13 2.76 16.26
C VAL A 304 -47.92 2.55 17.18
N LEU A 305 -47.91 3.16 18.37
CA LEU A 305 -46.74 3.14 19.27
C LEU A 305 -46.66 1.88 20.14
N SER A 306 -47.75 1.13 20.32
CA SER A 306 -47.79 -0.04 21.21
C SER A 306 -47.23 -1.35 20.64
N SER A 307 -46.88 -1.41 19.34
CA SER A 307 -46.44 -2.65 18.68
C SER A 307 -44.91 -2.85 18.61
N ILE A 308 -44.10 -2.00 19.26
CA ILE A 308 -42.62 -2.01 19.14
C ILE A 308 -41.93 -2.16 20.51
N GLN A 309 -42.46 -2.99 21.42
CA GLN A 309 -41.76 -3.34 22.66
C GLN A 309 -41.22 -4.77 22.64
N GLY A 310 -39.90 -4.88 22.46
CA GLY A 310 -39.10 -6.09 22.70
C GLY A 310 -37.65 -5.68 23.01
N ASN A 311 -37.33 -5.63 24.31
CA ASN A 311 -36.02 -5.49 24.97
C ASN A 311 -34.89 -4.68 24.27
N PRO A 312 -34.61 -3.43 24.71
CA PRO A 312 -33.41 -2.71 24.32
C PRO A 312 -32.17 -3.26 25.08
N PRO A 313 -31.03 -3.52 24.42
CA PRO A 313 -29.78 -3.76 25.12
C PRO A 313 -29.13 -2.44 25.52
N TYR A 314 -28.90 -2.28 26.83
CA TYR A 314 -27.89 -1.47 27.51
C TYR A 314 -27.54 -0.08 26.89
N GLU A 315 -28.19 0.97 27.42
CA GLU A 315 -27.65 2.33 27.42
C GLU A 315 -26.72 2.50 28.63
N GLU A 316 -25.41 2.54 28.40
CA GLU A 316 -24.50 3.27 29.29
C GLU A 316 -24.01 4.51 28.55
N ARG A 317 -24.34 5.67 29.11
CA ARG A 317 -24.21 7.00 28.52
C ARG A 317 -22.75 7.35 28.25
N ILE A 318 -22.43 7.70 26.99
CA ILE A 318 -21.25 8.48 26.64
C ILE A 318 -21.62 9.96 26.85
N ASP A 319 -21.59 10.41 28.10
CA ASP A 319 -21.73 11.83 28.42
C ASP A 319 -20.41 12.55 28.07
N GLY A 320 -20.32 13.07 26.84
CA GLY A 320 -19.20 13.91 26.41
C GLY A 320 -19.12 14.23 24.91
N LEU A 321 -19.64 13.36 24.03
CA LEU A 321 -19.43 13.49 22.57
C LEU A 321 -20.71 13.57 21.72
N TYR A 322 -21.88 13.27 22.28
CA TYR A 322 -23.13 13.21 21.50
C TYR A 322 -24.01 14.42 21.80
N ASN A 323 -24.19 15.30 20.82
CA ASN A 323 -25.15 16.39 20.94
C ASN A 323 -26.55 15.83 20.65
N LYS A 324 -27.34 15.63 21.72
CA LYS A 324 -28.69 15.05 21.68
C LYS A 324 -29.70 15.85 20.85
N GLU A 325 -29.50 17.16 20.69
CA GLU A 325 -30.40 18.02 19.90
C GLU A 325 -30.17 17.88 18.40
N THR A 326 -28.93 17.58 17.99
CA THR A 326 -28.55 17.49 16.57
C THR A 326 -28.34 16.06 16.08
N GLY A 327 -28.25 15.10 16.99
CA GLY A 327 -27.92 13.70 16.69
C GLY A 327 -26.50 13.50 16.15
N LYS A 328 -25.59 14.47 16.37
CA LYS A 328 -24.23 14.48 15.83
C LYS A 328 -23.19 14.24 16.91
N LEU A 329 -22.11 13.57 16.52
CA LEU A 329 -20.86 13.50 17.28
C LEU A 329 -20.19 14.89 17.21
N VAL A 330 -19.93 15.52 18.35
CA VAL A 330 -19.24 16.82 18.44
C VAL A 330 -17.87 16.59 19.07
N LEU A 331 -16.81 16.70 18.27
CA LEU A 331 -15.43 16.64 18.78
C LEU A 331 -15.08 17.98 19.46
N PRO A 332 -14.46 17.98 20.65
CA PRO A 332 -14.03 19.20 21.30
C PRO A 332 -12.99 19.94 20.43
N LYS A 333 -13.19 21.25 20.29
CA LYS A 333 -12.32 22.15 19.50
C LYS A 333 -10.94 22.34 20.14
N ASP A 334 -10.85 22.15 21.46
CA ASP A 334 -9.66 22.41 22.25
C ASP A 334 -8.93 21.09 22.53
N GLY A 335 -7.92 20.75 21.71
CA GLY A 335 -7.10 19.58 22.02
C GLY A 335 -6.18 18.98 20.95
N GLY A 336 -5.63 19.73 19.97
CA GLY A 336 -4.54 19.26 19.11
C GLY A 336 -4.91 18.23 18.01
N ASP A 337 -4.05 18.07 17.01
CA ASP A 337 -4.23 17.24 15.83
C ASP A 337 -4.54 15.76 16.16
N ILE A 338 -5.82 15.41 16.30
CA ILE A 338 -6.25 14.00 16.38
C ILE A 338 -6.30 13.42 14.96
N VAL A 339 -5.52 12.38 14.73
CA VAL A 339 -5.52 11.61 13.49
C VAL A 339 -6.70 10.65 13.51
N LEU A 340 -7.64 10.87 12.59
CA LEU A 340 -8.78 9.96 12.39
C LEU A 340 -8.39 8.88 11.38
N VAL A 341 -8.55 7.61 11.77
CA VAL A 341 -8.19 6.45 10.96
C VAL A 341 -9.43 5.63 10.66
N TYR A 342 -9.71 5.38 9.38
CA TYR A 342 -10.69 4.40 8.95
C TYR A 342 -9.98 3.35 8.10
N PHE A 343 -9.38 2.36 8.77
CA PHE A 343 -8.61 1.32 8.12
C PHE A 343 -8.60 0.06 8.99
N SER A 344 -8.86 -1.09 8.37
CA SER A 344 -8.83 -2.41 9.01
C SER A 344 -8.41 -3.45 7.99
N LYS A 345 -7.97 -4.62 8.45
CA LYS A 345 -7.50 -5.72 7.58
C LYS A 345 -8.50 -6.10 6.48
N ASN A 346 -9.79 -6.14 6.80
CA ASN A 346 -10.85 -6.47 5.83
C ASN A 346 -11.06 -5.42 4.74
N HIS A 347 -10.59 -4.19 4.96
CA HIS A 347 -10.72 -3.07 4.02
C HIS A 347 -9.41 -2.77 3.28
N GLU A 348 -8.30 -3.44 3.59
CA GLU A 348 -7.00 -3.20 2.95
C GLU A 348 -7.05 -3.37 1.43
N LYS A 349 -7.90 -4.28 0.93
CA LYS A 349 -8.11 -4.49 -0.51
C LYS A 349 -8.77 -3.29 -1.22
N PHE A 350 -9.43 -2.42 -0.46
CA PHE A 350 -10.24 -1.31 -0.98
C PHE A 350 -9.69 0.07 -0.57
N ILE A 351 -8.96 0.14 0.54
CA ILE A 351 -8.41 1.36 1.12
C ILE A 351 -6.92 1.09 1.31
N GLU A 352 -6.07 1.83 0.62
CA GLU A 352 -4.62 1.81 0.85
C GLU A 352 -4.22 3.03 1.68
N LEU A 353 -3.35 2.82 2.67
CA LEU A 353 -2.76 3.92 3.42
C LEU A 353 -1.62 4.51 2.59
N SER A 354 -1.74 5.79 2.22
CA SER A 354 -0.70 6.47 1.43
C SER A 354 0.65 6.42 2.15
N PRO A 355 1.78 6.25 1.43
CA PRO A 355 3.12 6.27 2.02
C PRO A 355 3.41 7.52 2.84
N ASP A 356 2.96 8.70 2.41
CA ASP A 356 3.15 9.96 3.14
C ASP A 356 2.45 9.93 4.52
N PHE A 357 1.25 9.38 4.57
CA PHE A 357 0.52 9.22 5.82
C PHE A 357 1.21 8.22 6.77
N LEU A 358 1.66 7.08 6.23
CA LEU A 358 2.44 6.10 7.00
C LEU A 358 3.75 6.71 7.52
N ASN A 359 4.40 7.56 6.72
CA ASN A 359 5.59 8.29 7.13
C ASN A 359 5.31 9.23 8.31
N ILE A 360 4.23 10.02 8.25
CA ILE A 360 3.82 10.91 9.34
C ILE A 360 3.59 10.12 10.63
N LEU A 361 2.89 8.98 10.55
CA LEU A 361 2.65 8.13 11.72
C LEU A 361 3.95 7.56 12.27
N ALA A 362 4.81 7.02 11.40
CA ALA A 362 6.10 6.45 11.78
C ALA A 362 7.02 7.48 12.45
N GLU A 363 7.16 8.68 11.86
CA GLU A 363 7.96 9.76 12.43
C GLU A 363 7.41 10.19 13.78
N ARG A 364 6.09 10.39 13.91
CA ARG A 364 5.52 10.76 15.21
C ARG A 364 5.77 9.69 16.27
N ILE A 365 5.61 8.41 15.93
CA ILE A 365 5.88 7.29 16.85
C ILE A 365 7.35 7.26 17.27
N LEU A 366 8.30 7.36 16.34
CA LEU A 366 9.73 7.21 16.61
C LEU A 366 10.36 8.45 17.27
N GLU A 367 9.97 9.66 16.85
CA GLU A 367 10.53 10.93 17.35
C GLU A 367 9.91 11.38 18.68
N ASN A 368 9.04 10.58 19.27
CA ASN A 368 8.34 10.88 20.52
C ASN A 368 7.48 12.15 20.48
N SER A 369 7.06 12.60 19.29
CA SER A 369 6.09 13.68 19.16
C SER A 369 4.68 13.17 19.42
N THR A 370 3.82 13.99 20.01
CA THR A 370 2.49 13.53 20.45
C THR A 370 1.63 13.09 19.26
N LEU A 371 1.23 11.82 19.26
CA LEU A 371 0.31 11.24 18.28
C LEU A 371 -1.02 10.95 18.96
N LYS A 372 -2.04 11.77 18.69
CA LYS A 372 -3.42 11.48 19.10
C LYS A 372 -4.11 10.76 17.95
N MET A 373 -4.71 9.61 18.20
CA MET A 373 -5.32 8.78 17.16
C MET A 373 -6.69 8.27 17.59
N MET A 374 -7.61 8.21 16.63
CA MET A 374 -8.94 7.65 16.81
C MET A 374 -9.31 6.79 15.60
N VAL A 375 -9.58 5.51 15.82
CA VAL A 375 -10.05 4.58 14.80
C VAL A 375 -11.59 4.67 14.74
N LEU A 376 -12.12 5.13 13.61
CA LEU A 376 -13.52 5.55 13.48
C LEU A 376 -14.56 4.41 13.49
N ASN A 377 -14.14 3.18 13.21
CA ASN A 377 -15.02 2.01 13.17
C ASN A 377 -15.09 1.25 14.51
N ARG A 378 -14.79 1.92 15.63
CA ARG A 378 -14.65 1.32 16.96
C ARG A 378 -15.34 2.13 18.05
N ASP A 379 -15.48 1.53 19.21
CA ASP A 379 -15.91 2.20 20.42
C ASP A 379 -14.90 3.31 20.77
N ILE A 380 -15.37 4.55 20.78
CA ILE A 380 -14.57 5.72 21.05
C ILE A 380 -14.59 6.00 22.56
N ASN A 381 -13.44 6.32 23.13
CA ASN A 381 -13.31 6.77 24.51
C ASN A 381 -12.63 8.15 24.56
N PRO A 382 -13.40 9.24 24.46
CA PRO A 382 -12.85 10.60 24.44
C PRO A 382 -12.17 10.97 25.76
N ASP A 383 -12.75 10.53 26.87
CA ASP A 383 -12.44 11.05 28.20
C ASP A 383 -11.23 10.35 28.81
N LYS A 384 -10.95 9.12 28.36
CA LYS A 384 -9.85 8.29 28.86
C LYS A 384 -9.12 7.61 27.70
N PRO A 385 -8.29 8.35 26.94
CA PRO A 385 -7.46 7.75 25.90
C PRO A 385 -6.47 6.76 26.50
N ILE A 386 -6.22 5.67 25.78
CA ILE A 386 -5.19 4.71 26.13
C ILE A 386 -3.84 5.31 25.73
N LYS A 387 -2.95 5.48 26.71
CA LYS A 387 -1.66 6.12 26.52
C LYS A 387 -0.55 5.08 26.42
N ILE A 388 0.12 5.05 25.27
CA ILE A 388 1.30 4.23 24.99
C ILE A 388 2.42 5.22 24.69
N ASP A 389 3.16 5.63 25.74
CA ASP A 389 4.17 6.68 25.64
C ASP A 389 3.63 7.98 25.03
N ASN A 390 4.00 8.30 23.79
CA ASN A 390 3.58 9.49 23.04
C ASN A 390 2.34 9.26 22.16
N VAL A 391 1.82 8.03 22.11
CA VAL A 391 0.64 7.64 21.35
C VAL A 391 -0.59 7.61 22.28
N TYR A 392 -1.62 8.39 21.93
CA TYR A 392 -2.88 8.50 22.66
C TYR A 392 -3.99 7.94 21.77
N LEU A 393 -4.50 6.77 22.12
CA LEU A 393 -5.55 6.08 21.39
C LEU A 393 -6.92 6.35 22.03
N TYR A 394 -7.78 7.11 21.35
CA TYR A 394 -9.13 7.49 21.82
C TYR A 394 -10.17 6.42 21.53
N ASN A 395 -9.80 5.15 21.65
CA ASN A 395 -10.69 4.02 21.46
C ASN A 395 -10.70 3.15 22.72
N ARG A 396 -11.84 2.54 23.01
CA ARG A 396 -11.89 1.41 23.95
C ARG A 396 -11.21 0.23 23.25
N LEU A 397 -10.16 -0.31 23.87
CA LEU A 397 -9.63 -1.58 23.44
C LEU A 397 -10.51 -2.71 23.96
N PRO A 398 -10.60 -3.83 23.22
CA PRO A 398 -11.31 -5.01 23.69
C PRO A 398 -10.83 -5.44 25.09
N PRO A 399 -11.71 -6.02 25.95
CA PRO A 399 -11.38 -6.36 27.34
C PRO A 399 -10.14 -7.25 27.48
N GLU A 400 -9.83 -8.08 26.49
CA GLU A 400 -8.64 -8.93 26.46
C GLU A 400 -7.31 -8.15 26.47
N PHE A 401 -7.32 -6.84 26.21
CA PHE A 401 -6.14 -5.98 26.32
C PHE A 401 -6.05 -5.28 27.68
N GLU A 402 -7.02 -5.40 28.59
CA GLU A 402 -6.99 -4.69 29.87
C GLU A 402 -5.79 -5.08 30.75
N GLU A 403 -5.45 -6.37 30.76
CA GLU A 403 -4.28 -6.85 31.53
C GLU A 403 -2.97 -6.30 30.99
N LEU A 404 -2.85 -6.13 29.66
CA LEU A 404 -1.68 -5.49 29.06
C LEU A 404 -1.44 -4.13 29.71
N PHE A 405 -2.46 -3.28 29.83
CA PHE A 405 -2.30 -1.93 30.39
C PHE A 405 -2.14 -1.91 31.91
N LYS A 406 -2.42 -3.00 32.63
CA LYS A 406 -2.13 -3.11 34.07
C LYS A 406 -0.65 -3.35 34.33
N GLU A 407 0.01 -4.10 33.46
CA GLU A 407 1.44 -4.46 33.55
C GLU A 407 2.38 -3.43 32.90
N LEU A 408 1.83 -2.46 32.15
CA LEU A 408 2.61 -1.44 31.47
C LEU A 408 2.93 -0.23 32.37
N PRO A 409 4.05 0.47 32.09
CA PRO A 409 4.40 1.69 32.79
C PRO A 409 3.26 2.70 32.77
N LYS A 410 2.92 3.26 33.95
CA LYS A 410 1.83 4.22 34.08
C LYS A 410 2.24 5.56 33.50
N ALA A 411 1.26 6.21 32.88
CA ALA A 411 1.49 7.42 32.10
C ALA A 411 0.66 8.61 32.60
N ASP A 412 0.01 8.48 33.76
CA ASP A 412 -0.90 9.48 34.34
C ASP A 412 -0.20 10.31 35.43
N GLY A 413 -0.22 11.65 35.31
CA GLY A 413 0.24 12.58 36.36
C GLY A 413 1.73 12.96 36.33
N ASP A 414 2.26 13.40 37.50
CA ASP A 414 3.66 13.79 37.74
C ASP A 414 4.64 12.58 37.73
N GLU A 415 4.11 11.35 37.82
CA GLU A 415 4.86 10.08 37.78
C GLU A 415 4.76 9.45 36.37
N ASN A 416 5.52 9.97 35.40
CA ASN A 416 5.57 9.36 34.07
C ASN A 416 6.68 8.31 33.99
N GLU A 417 6.39 7.08 34.41
CA GLU A 417 7.32 5.94 34.42
C GLU A 417 7.96 5.69 33.04
N TRP A 418 7.27 6.04 31.94
CA TRP A 418 7.83 5.96 30.58
C TRP A 418 9.08 6.84 30.36
N LYS A 419 9.20 7.97 31.07
CA LYS A 419 10.37 8.86 30.96
C LYS A 419 11.60 8.31 31.68
N GLU A 420 11.41 7.40 32.62
CA GLU A 420 12.50 6.76 33.37
C GLU A 420 13.12 5.60 32.58
N LEU A 421 12.40 5.06 31.60
CA LEU A 421 12.90 4.04 30.69
C LEU A 421 13.98 4.61 29.77
N SER A 422 14.97 3.77 29.44
CA SER A 422 15.94 4.16 28.41
C SER A 422 15.24 4.39 27.06
N PRO A 423 15.75 5.30 26.22
CA PRO A 423 15.17 5.56 24.90
C PRO A 423 15.00 4.29 24.05
N THR A 424 15.96 3.35 24.13
CA THR A 424 15.89 2.04 23.46
C THR A 424 14.69 1.25 23.93
N TYR A 425 14.63 1.01 25.24
CA TYR A 425 13.64 0.13 25.84
C TYR A 425 12.25 0.68 25.62
N ARG A 426 12.09 1.99 25.83
CA ARG A 426 10.87 2.73 25.54
C ARG A 426 10.42 2.56 24.08
N THR A 427 11.34 2.68 23.13
CA THR A 427 11.02 2.51 21.70
C THR A 427 10.61 1.08 21.39
N LEU A 428 11.38 0.09 21.86
CA LEU A 428 11.09 -1.32 21.62
C LEU A 428 9.75 -1.72 22.26
N LEU A 429 9.51 -1.35 23.51
CA LEU A 429 8.26 -1.63 24.23
C LEU A 429 7.06 -1.00 23.51
N LYS A 430 7.17 0.26 23.09
CA LYS A 430 6.14 0.95 22.30
C LYS A 430 5.83 0.19 21.01
N LEU A 431 6.85 -0.15 20.22
CA LEU A 431 6.66 -0.89 18.97
C LEU A 431 6.09 -2.29 19.22
N SER A 432 6.50 -2.97 20.29
CA SER A 432 5.91 -4.25 20.71
C SER A 432 4.42 -4.15 21.02
N ILE A 433 4.00 -3.13 21.77
CA ILE A 433 2.58 -2.91 22.11
C ILE A 433 1.76 -2.63 20.86
N LEU A 434 2.26 -1.77 19.96
CA LEU A 434 1.58 -1.48 18.69
C LEU A 434 1.50 -2.73 17.80
N ASN A 435 2.55 -3.56 17.77
CA ASN A 435 2.54 -4.83 17.07
C ASN A 435 1.49 -5.78 17.64
N PHE A 436 1.46 -5.92 18.97
CA PHE A 436 0.50 -6.75 19.70
C PHE A 436 -0.95 -6.35 19.39
N ILE A 437 -1.28 -5.07 19.53
CA ILE A 437 -2.63 -4.55 19.25
C ILE A 437 -3.00 -4.76 17.77
N GLY A 438 -2.08 -4.46 16.84
CA GLY A 438 -2.34 -4.59 15.41
C GLY A 438 -2.41 -6.04 14.90
N SER A 439 -1.73 -6.98 15.58
CA SER A 439 -1.72 -8.41 15.20
C SER A 439 -2.92 -9.16 15.76
N PHE A 440 -3.32 -8.86 17.00
CA PHE A 440 -4.42 -9.56 17.68
C PHE A 440 -5.76 -8.83 17.58
N SER A 441 -5.80 -7.72 16.83
CA SER A 441 -7.04 -7.05 16.48
C SER A 441 -6.99 -6.52 15.05
N GLU A 442 -7.76 -7.15 14.15
CA GLU A 442 -7.88 -6.76 12.73
C GLU A 442 -8.33 -5.31 12.52
N GLN A 443 -8.90 -4.75 13.58
CA GLN A 443 -9.47 -3.43 13.70
C GLN A 443 -8.41 -2.34 13.84
N TYR A 444 -7.28 -2.69 14.43
CA TYR A 444 -6.12 -1.82 14.62
C TYR A 444 -4.97 -2.18 13.68
N TYR A 445 -5.31 -2.80 12.54
CA TYR A 445 -4.36 -3.22 11.52
C TYR A 445 -3.52 -2.08 10.92
N VAL A 446 -3.93 -0.82 11.12
CA VAL A 446 -3.10 0.36 10.83
C VAL A 446 -1.72 0.27 11.48
N PHE A 447 -1.60 -0.28 12.71
CA PHE A 447 -0.32 -0.41 13.38
C PHE A 447 0.60 -1.41 12.69
N GLN A 448 0.05 -2.51 12.14
CA GLN A 448 0.83 -3.44 11.32
C GLN A 448 1.39 -2.74 10.08
N LYS A 449 0.58 -1.92 9.39
CA LYS A 449 1.05 -1.16 8.23
C LYS A 449 2.11 -0.13 8.56
N VAL A 450 1.99 0.55 9.70
CA VAL A 450 3.03 1.47 10.16
C VAL A 450 4.33 0.73 10.49
N LEU A 451 4.25 -0.44 11.11
CA LEU A 451 5.44 -1.27 11.42
C LEU A 451 6.08 -1.84 10.15
N GLU A 452 5.30 -2.32 9.19
CA GLU A 452 5.77 -2.73 7.86
C GLU A 452 6.47 -1.57 7.13
N TYR A 453 5.95 -0.35 7.27
CA TYR A 453 6.56 0.86 6.71
C TYR A 453 7.88 1.21 7.41
N ILE A 454 7.92 1.16 8.75
CA ILE A 454 9.15 1.37 9.55
C ILE A 454 10.22 0.36 9.13
N GLN A 455 9.87 -0.92 9.06
CA GLN A 455 10.78 -1.99 8.62
C GLN A 455 11.44 -1.71 7.26
N LYS A 456 10.71 -1.09 6.33
CA LYS A 456 11.20 -0.83 4.96
C LYS A 456 11.96 0.49 4.81
N THR A 457 11.67 1.49 5.65
CA THR A 457 12.05 2.89 5.35
C THR A 457 12.79 3.61 6.47
N LYS A 458 12.77 3.08 7.69
CA LYS A 458 13.34 3.75 8.86
C LYS A 458 14.43 2.87 9.48
N GLN A 459 15.58 3.48 9.75
CA GLN A 459 16.59 2.88 10.60
C GLN A 459 16.33 3.32 12.04
N ILE A 460 16.19 2.35 12.95
CA ILE A 460 16.18 2.66 14.37
C ILE A 460 17.62 3.01 14.75
N ALA A 461 17.81 4.16 15.40
CA ALA A 461 19.13 4.62 15.82
C ALA A 461 19.86 3.52 16.60
N ASP A 462 21.18 3.44 16.48
CA ASP A 462 22.00 2.60 17.34
C ASP A 462 21.84 3.08 18.78
N VAL A 463 21.50 2.18 19.69
CA VAL A 463 21.19 2.58 21.06
C VAL A 463 22.08 1.92 22.09
N ASP A 464 22.34 2.69 23.15
CA ASP A 464 23.10 2.34 24.34
C ASP A 464 22.47 1.19 25.16
N MET A 465 23.23 0.77 26.18
CA MET A 465 22.96 -0.31 27.13
C MET A 465 21.48 -0.36 27.58
N ILE A 466 20.83 -1.51 27.38
CA ILE A 466 19.42 -1.70 27.70
C ILE A 466 19.24 -1.96 29.22
N PRO A 467 18.37 -1.23 29.93
CA PRO A 467 18.11 -1.44 31.35
C PRO A 467 17.38 -2.76 31.61
N GLU A 468 17.50 -3.26 32.83
CA GLU A 468 16.91 -4.52 33.28
C GLU A 468 15.43 -4.33 33.62
N ILE A 469 14.54 -4.67 32.69
CA ILE A 469 13.12 -4.82 32.96
C ILE A 469 12.63 -6.05 32.20
N GLU A 470 12.44 -7.16 32.92
CA GLU A 470 12.21 -8.50 32.37
C GLU A 470 10.74 -8.95 32.41
N ASP A 471 9.88 -8.23 33.12
CA ASP A 471 8.55 -8.72 33.45
C ASP A 471 7.64 -8.77 32.21
N VAL A 472 7.78 -7.82 31.30
CA VAL A 472 6.94 -7.72 30.09
C VAL A 472 7.69 -8.10 28.81
N MET A 473 8.98 -7.78 28.72
CA MET A 473 9.83 -8.05 27.55
C MET A 473 10.90 -9.11 27.86
N GLU A 474 11.05 -10.09 26.98
CA GLU A 474 12.14 -11.07 26.99
C GLU A 474 13.15 -10.73 25.87
N PHE A 475 14.39 -10.48 26.28
CA PHE A 475 15.50 -10.19 25.38
C PHE A 475 16.31 -11.45 25.10
N LYS A 476 16.57 -11.73 23.83
CA LYS A 476 17.40 -12.85 23.38
C LYS A 476 18.53 -12.35 22.48
N GLY A 477 19.74 -12.84 22.72
CA GLY A 477 20.87 -12.58 21.83
C GLY A 477 20.67 -13.24 20.48
N ARG A 478 21.56 -12.95 19.53
CA ARG A 478 21.50 -13.61 18.22
C ARG A 478 21.87 -15.09 18.32
N ASP A 479 22.56 -15.51 19.37
CA ASP A 479 22.89 -16.92 19.67
C ASP A 479 21.68 -17.87 19.72
N VAL A 480 20.46 -17.35 19.85
CA VAL A 480 19.24 -18.14 19.64
C VAL A 480 19.14 -18.64 18.20
N LEU A 481 19.56 -17.83 17.23
CA LEU A 481 19.49 -18.10 15.79
C LEU A 481 20.80 -18.63 15.21
N TYR A 482 21.93 -18.35 15.85
CA TYR A 482 23.27 -18.73 15.37
C TYR A 482 23.94 -19.75 16.29
N ASN A 483 24.72 -20.67 15.73
CA ASN A 483 25.59 -21.56 16.50
C ASN A 483 26.89 -20.84 16.92
N GLU A 484 27.70 -21.51 17.75
CA GLU A 484 28.97 -20.97 18.27
C GLU A 484 29.98 -20.56 17.17
N LYS A 485 29.81 -21.07 15.94
CA LYS A 485 30.65 -20.74 14.79
C LYS A 485 30.12 -19.54 13.99
N GLY A 486 29.05 -18.89 14.46
CA GLY A 486 28.42 -17.75 13.79
C GLY A 486 27.62 -18.12 12.54
N LYS A 487 27.25 -19.40 12.35
CA LYS A 487 26.37 -19.83 11.27
C LYS A 487 24.93 -19.99 11.77
N PRO A 488 23.91 -19.78 10.92
CA PRO A 488 22.52 -20.06 11.27
C PRO A 488 22.35 -21.51 11.77
N LYS A 489 21.54 -21.67 12.81
CA LYS A 489 21.05 -22.98 13.26
C LYS A 489 20.01 -23.51 12.28
N ASP A 490 19.70 -24.80 12.41
CA ASP A 490 18.57 -25.37 11.70
C ASP A 490 17.25 -24.72 12.17
N SER A 491 16.30 -24.55 11.26
CA SER A 491 15.03 -23.90 11.58
C SER A 491 14.22 -24.69 12.62
N GLU A 492 14.30 -26.02 12.61
CA GLU A 492 13.64 -26.88 13.59
C GLU A 492 14.24 -26.66 15.00
N GLU A 493 15.56 -26.56 15.10
CA GLU A 493 16.27 -26.27 16.35
C GLU A 493 15.86 -24.91 16.94
N ILE A 494 15.73 -23.89 16.09
CA ILE A 494 15.29 -22.54 16.48
C ILE A 494 13.85 -22.59 17.00
N VAL A 495 12.95 -23.25 16.26
CA VAL A 495 11.53 -23.35 16.61
C VAL A 495 11.35 -24.09 17.93
N ASP A 496 12.04 -25.21 18.14
CA ASP A 496 11.96 -25.99 19.38
C ASP A 496 12.47 -25.20 20.59
N TYR A 497 13.59 -24.50 20.43
CA TYR A 497 14.11 -23.63 21.47
C TYR A 497 13.11 -22.53 21.84
N LEU A 498 12.61 -21.79 20.85
CA LEU A 498 11.68 -20.68 21.08
C LEU A 498 10.37 -21.16 21.70
N PHE A 499 9.83 -22.29 21.23
CA PHE A 499 8.61 -22.88 21.77
C PHE A 499 8.77 -23.22 23.25
N SER A 500 9.86 -23.92 23.62
CA SER A 500 10.15 -24.29 25.01
C SER A 500 10.35 -23.06 25.91
N ASP A 501 11.09 -22.06 25.43
CA ASP A 501 11.31 -20.81 26.17
C ASP A 501 10.00 -20.05 26.38
N ILE A 502 9.16 -19.92 25.35
CA ILE A 502 7.86 -19.25 25.42
C ILE A 502 6.96 -19.92 26.46
N LEU A 503 6.81 -21.25 26.42
CA LEU A 503 5.98 -21.96 27.40
C LEU A 503 6.45 -21.73 28.84
N LYS A 504 7.77 -21.68 29.06
CA LYS A 504 8.34 -21.40 30.37
C LYS A 504 8.09 -19.96 30.82
N LYS A 505 8.22 -18.99 29.90
CA LYS A 505 8.25 -17.55 30.21
C LYS A 505 6.88 -16.88 30.21
N ILE A 506 5.90 -17.44 29.53
CA ILE A 506 4.52 -16.96 29.58
C ILE A 506 3.82 -17.36 30.88
N SER A 507 4.40 -18.29 31.66
CA SER A 507 3.85 -18.67 32.96
C SER A 507 3.80 -17.47 33.91
N GLY A 508 2.59 -17.02 34.27
CA GLY A 508 2.34 -15.88 35.15
C GLY A 508 1.81 -14.61 34.47
N THR A 509 1.77 -14.55 33.14
CA THR A 509 1.19 -13.42 32.39
C THR A 509 0.36 -13.94 31.21
N ASN A 510 -0.62 -13.17 30.73
CA ASN A 510 -1.40 -13.55 29.55
C ASN A 510 -0.76 -13.13 28.22
N PHE A 511 0.40 -12.48 28.27
CA PHE A 511 1.16 -12.07 27.09
C PHE A 511 2.65 -11.89 27.42
N LYS A 512 3.50 -11.98 26.40
CA LYS A 512 4.94 -11.68 26.51
C LYS A 512 5.45 -11.06 25.22
N PHE A 513 6.33 -10.07 25.33
CA PHE A 513 7.03 -9.49 24.17
C PHE A 513 8.42 -10.08 24.03
N TYR A 514 8.82 -10.37 22.80
CA TYR A 514 10.13 -10.92 22.47
C TYR A 514 10.89 -9.97 21.57
N ALA A 515 12.17 -9.75 21.89
CA ALA A 515 13.12 -9.03 21.06
C ALA A 515 14.40 -9.88 20.90
N ILE A 516 14.60 -10.44 19.71
CA ILE A 516 15.79 -11.24 19.35
C ILE A 516 16.80 -10.35 18.62
N GLY A 517 18.08 -10.51 18.96
CA GLY A 517 19.16 -9.64 18.52
C GLY A 517 19.59 -8.65 19.61
N ILE A 518 19.28 -8.96 20.87
CA ILE A 518 19.66 -8.18 22.05
C ILE A 518 20.18 -9.14 23.11
N ASN A 519 21.48 -9.12 23.36
CA ASN A 519 22.07 -9.99 24.36
C ASN A 519 21.72 -9.49 25.76
N LYS A 520 20.95 -10.30 26.48
CA LYS A 520 20.48 -10.04 27.83
C LYS A 520 21.62 -9.76 28.81
N ASN A 521 22.71 -10.53 28.71
CA ASN A 521 23.83 -10.46 29.66
C ASN A 521 24.69 -9.23 29.42
N THR A 522 25.00 -8.95 28.15
CA THR A 522 25.86 -7.81 27.78
C THR A 522 25.06 -6.51 27.65
N ARG A 523 23.74 -6.60 27.57
CA ARG A 523 22.78 -5.50 27.34
C ARG A 523 23.06 -4.74 26.05
N LYS A 524 23.67 -5.40 25.07
CA LYS A 524 24.04 -4.83 23.77
C LYS A 524 23.19 -5.42 22.66
N ILE A 525 22.96 -4.59 21.64
CA ILE A 525 22.37 -5.04 20.38
C ILE A 525 23.38 -5.93 19.67
N GLU A 526 22.94 -7.15 19.37
CA GLU A 526 23.65 -8.13 18.54
C GLU A 526 22.78 -8.38 17.31
N PRO A 527 22.90 -7.55 16.26
CA PRO A 527 21.96 -7.57 15.16
C PRO A 527 21.99 -8.91 14.42
N ILE A 528 20.82 -9.32 13.95
CA ILE A 528 20.63 -10.48 13.08
C ILE A 528 20.98 -10.04 11.66
N GLU A 529 21.83 -10.80 10.98
CA GLU A 529 22.32 -10.46 9.65
C GLU A 529 21.28 -10.83 8.58
N GLU A 530 20.85 -9.83 7.80
CA GLU A 530 19.81 -9.99 6.76
C GLU A 530 20.12 -11.09 5.76
N GLY A 531 21.40 -11.25 5.38
CA GLY A 531 21.84 -12.22 4.38
C GLY A 531 21.63 -13.69 4.75
N TYR A 532 21.40 -13.99 6.03
CA TYR A 532 21.11 -15.35 6.51
C TYR A 532 19.63 -15.59 6.85
N PHE A 533 18.86 -14.52 7.09
CA PHE A 533 17.48 -14.60 7.58
C PHE A 533 16.57 -13.71 6.72
N TRP A 534 16.43 -14.12 5.46
CA TRP A 534 15.48 -13.54 4.51
C TRP A 534 14.03 -13.71 4.99
N ASP A 535 13.11 -12.94 4.39
CA ASP A 535 11.70 -12.90 4.81
C ASP A 535 11.01 -14.28 4.74
N ASP A 536 11.37 -15.10 3.76
CA ASP A 536 10.89 -16.48 3.58
C ASP A 536 11.40 -17.40 4.69
N ILE A 537 12.68 -17.33 5.07
CA ILE A 537 13.22 -18.14 6.19
C ILE A 537 12.52 -17.78 7.50
N ILE A 538 12.32 -16.49 7.78
CA ILE A 538 11.63 -16.06 9.00
C ILE A 538 10.16 -16.45 8.97
N ARG A 539 9.47 -16.30 7.83
CA ARG A 539 8.05 -16.61 7.70
C ARG A 539 7.82 -18.12 7.70
N ASP A 540 8.41 -18.83 6.75
CA ASP A 540 8.11 -20.23 6.43
C ASP A 540 8.94 -21.19 7.28
N GLY A 541 10.17 -20.83 7.62
CA GLY A 541 11.07 -21.66 8.42
C GLY A 541 10.86 -21.54 9.93
N ILE A 542 10.53 -20.34 10.43
CA ILE A 542 10.46 -20.07 11.88
C ILE A 542 9.04 -19.75 12.34
N TYR A 543 8.41 -18.72 11.77
CA TYR A 543 7.14 -18.20 12.27
C TYR A 543 5.97 -19.16 12.07
N GLU A 544 5.75 -19.69 10.86
CA GLU A 544 4.64 -20.59 10.58
C GLU A 544 4.71 -21.88 11.42
N PRO A 545 5.86 -22.59 11.51
CA PRO A 545 5.98 -23.76 12.38
C PRO A 545 5.78 -23.43 13.86
N LEU A 546 6.35 -22.32 14.34
CA LEU A 546 6.19 -21.87 15.72
C LEU A 546 4.73 -21.49 16.01
N HIS A 547 4.05 -20.83 15.07
CA HIS A 547 2.64 -20.47 15.18
C HIS A 547 1.76 -21.71 15.32
N GLU A 548 1.94 -22.73 14.48
CA GLU A 548 1.18 -23.98 14.58
C GLU A 548 1.44 -24.71 15.91
N LYS A 549 2.71 -24.79 16.35
CA LYS A 549 3.05 -25.38 17.67
C LYS A 549 2.39 -24.61 18.82
N LEU A 550 2.47 -23.29 18.85
CA LEU A 550 1.87 -22.46 19.90
C LEU A 550 0.33 -22.52 19.89
N LYS A 551 -0.28 -22.50 18.70
CA LYS A 551 -1.73 -22.59 18.54
C LYS A 551 -2.30 -23.89 19.09
N SER A 552 -1.61 -25.01 18.88
CA SER A 552 -1.99 -26.30 19.47
C SER A 552 -1.94 -26.32 21.01
N ASN A 553 -1.27 -25.34 21.63
CA ASN A 553 -1.13 -25.17 23.07
C ASN A 553 -1.99 -24.01 23.63
N GLY A 554 -2.93 -23.48 22.85
CA GLY A 554 -3.81 -22.39 23.28
C GLY A 554 -3.11 -21.04 23.38
N LEU A 555 -2.00 -20.88 22.67
CA LEU A 555 -1.25 -19.64 22.55
C LEU A 555 -1.37 -19.09 21.12
N SER A 556 -1.14 -17.79 20.97
CA SER A 556 -1.06 -17.12 19.68
C SER A 556 0.20 -16.28 19.61
N ILE A 557 0.75 -16.12 18.42
CA ILE A 557 1.97 -15.35 18.17
C ILE A 557 1.68 -14.31 17.10
N SER A 558 2.15 -13.07 17.33
CA SER A 558 2.04 -11.97 16.39
C SER A 558 2.95 -12.22 15.19
N LYS A 559 2.65 -11.59 14.06
CA LYS A 559 3.62 -11.59 12.95
C LYS A 559 4.94 -10.96 13.42
N PRO A 560 6.10 -11.53 13.06
CA PRO A 560 7.38 -10.95 13.40
C PRO A 560 7.63 -9.67 12.60
N VAL A 561 8.24 -8.68 13.25
CA VAL A 561 8.64 -7.42 12.65
C VAL A 561 10.17 -7.34 12.68
N LYS A 562 10.79 -7.09 11.53
CA LYS A 562 12.23 -6.81 11.47
C LYS A 562 12.44 -5.32 11.70
N LEU A 563 13.06 -4.97 12.82
CA LEU A 563 13.41 -3.59 13.12
C LEU A 563 14.84 -3.31 12.63
N PRO A 564 15.03 -2.47 11.59
CA PRO A 564 16.36 -2.23 11.03
C PRO A 564 17.23 -1.47 12.03
N VAL A 565 18.43 -1.99 12.26
CA VAL A 565 19.49 -1.37 13.09
C VAL A 565 20.80 -1.41 12.31
N ARG A 566 21.87 -0.75 12.80
CA ARG A 566 23.16 -0.85 12.09
C ARG A 566 23.67 -2.29 12.12
N GLY A 567 24.03 -2.80 10.95
CA GLY A 567 24.61 -4.13 10.78
C GLY A 567 23.59 -5.27 10.69
N GLY A 568 22.28 -4.99 10.68
CA GLY A 568 21.25 -6.02 10.53
C GLY A 568 19.90 -5.57 11.09
N PHE A 569 19.20 -6.47 11.78
CA PHE A 569 17.90 -6.17 12.37
C PHE A 569 17.72 -6.81 13.76
N ILE A 570 16.74 -6.31 14.50
CA ILE A 570 16.17 -6.95 15.70
C ILE A 570 14.84 -7.57 15.28
N LEU A 571 14.61 -8.83 15.65
CA LEU A 571 13.34 -9.50 15.38
C LEU A 571 12.40 -9.31 16.57
N LEU A 572 11.25 -8.69 16.33
CA LEU A 572 10.26 -8.39 17.36
C LEU A 572 8.97 -9.17 17.11
N PHE A 573 8.46 -9.84 18.15
CA PHE A 573 7.14 -10.46 18.11
C PHE A 573 6.55 -10.52 19.52
N SER A 574 5.31 -10.98 19.61
CA SER A 574 4.54 -11.03 20.84
C SER A 574 3.75 -12.32 20.91
N VAL A 575 3.59 -12.86 22.10
CA VAL A 575 2.80 -14.07 22.36
C VAL A 575 1.63 -13.72 23.27
N ARG A 576 0.46 -14.30 23.04
CA ARG A 576 -0.75 -14.15 23.88
C ARG A 576 -1.33 -15.50 24.24
N VAL A 577 -1.88 -15.62 25.44
CA VAL A 577 -2.69 -16.77 25.87
C VAL A 577 -4.12 -16.60 25.33
N GLU A 578 -4.57 -17.53 24.49
CA GLU A 578 -5.96 -17.58 23.99
C GLU A 578 -6.86 -18.42 24.89
N ASN A 579 -6.32 -19.53 25.42
CA ASN A 579 -7.07 -20.47 26.24
C ASN A 579 -6.30 -20.82 27.52
N PRO A 580 -6.50 -20.06 28.62
CA PRO A 580 -5.82 -20.28 29.89
C PRO A 580 -6.04 -21.68 30.47
N SER A 581 -7.23 -22.26 30.24
CA SER A 581 -7.57 -23.59 30.76
C SER A 581 -6.78 -24.71 30.07
N LEU A 582 -6.56 -24.59 28.76
CA LEU A 582 -5.75 -25.54 27.98
C LEU A 582 -4.26 -25.42 28.37
N LEU A 583 -3.78 -24.20 28.56
CA LEU A 583 -2.41 -23.94 29.02
C LEU A 583 -2.16 -24.53 30.42
N GLN A 584 -3.08 -24.33 31.36
CA GLN A 584 -2.98 -24.90 32.71
C GLN A 584 -3.01 -26.44 32.70
N GLN A 585 -3.86 -27.06 31.88
CA GLN A 585 -3.89 -28.52 31.72
C GLN A 585 -2.53 -29.04 31.23
N GLN A 586 -1.93 -28.40 30.22
CA GLN A 586 -0.65 -28.79 29.64
C GLN A 586 0.54 -28.59 30.60
N ILE A 587 0.60 -27.45 31.30
CA ILE A 587 1.61 -27.20 32.35
C ILE A 587 1.49 -28.25 33.45
N SER A 588 0.26 -28.57 33.87
CA SER A 588 0.01 -29.59 34.89
C SER A 588 0.37 -31.00 34.42
N SER A 589 0.16 -31.35 33.15
CA SER A 589 0.58 -32.65 32.59
C SER A 589 2.08 -32.74 32.40
N GLY A 590 2.75 -31.65 31.99
CA GLY A 590 4.20 -31.58 31.84
C GLY A 590 4.93 -31.67 33.18
N LEU A 591 4.44 -30.98 34.22
CA LEU A 591 4.95 -31.11 35.59
C LEU A 591 4.76 -32.53 36.13
N LYS A 592 3.58 -33.15 35.93
CA LYS A 592 3.34 -34.55 36.33
C LYS A 592 4.24 -35.55 35.60
N ALA A 593 4.55 -35.32 34.32
CA ALA A 593 5.47 -36.16 33.57
C ALA A 593 6.91 -36.05 34.10
N LEU A 594 7.34 -34.84 34.49
CA LEU A 594 8.65 -34.61 35.11
C LEU A 594 8.74 -35.17 36.53
N GLU A 595 7.68 -35.05 37.33
CA GLU A 595 7.58 -35.65 38.68
C GLU A 595 7.61 -37.19 38.61
N GLY A 596 6.89 -37.80 37.67
CA GLY A 596 6.93 -39.26 37.45
C GLY A 596 8.30 -39.78 36.98
N MET A 597 9.10 -38.96 36.29
CA MET A 597 10.49 -39.29 35.93
C MET A 597 11.47 -39.10 37.09
N ALA A 598 11.17 -38.23 38.05
CA ALA A 598 11.96 -38.00 39.26
C ALA A 598 11.69 -39.05 40.35
N GLU A 599 10.46 -39.54 40.47
CA GLU A 599 10.08 -40.63 41.38
C GLU A 599 10.50 -42.03 40.86
N GLY A 600 10.86 -42.13 39.58
CA GLY A 600 11.39 -43.34 38.94
C GLY A 600 12.92 -43.48 38.96
N ARG A 601 13.65 -42.67 39.73
CA ARG A 601 15.10 -42.76 39.92
C ARG A 601 15.50 -43.20 41.31
#